data_AF-A0A4R6YAV7-F1
#
_entry.id   AF-A0A4R6YAV7-F1
#
_cell.length_a   1.000
_cell.length_b   1.000
_cell.length_c   1.000
_cell.angle_alpha   90.00
_cell.angle_beta   90.00
_cell.angle_gamma   90.00
#
_symmetry.space_group_name_H-M   'P 1'
#
loop_
_entity.id
_entity.type
_entity.pdbx_description
1 polymer ?
#
loop_
_entity_poly.entity_id
_entity_poly.type
_entity_poly.pdbx_seq_one_letter_code
_entity_poly.pdbx_strand_id
1 'polypeptide(L)'
;MKETTTSRIQGALSLVAHFALVLWAGATWGAGYVFAPALFASFPTALAGEAAGVMFKAVNVMGLACAMVVVLDLRLRFSQRLHHQPEVWWLLGLVFLVLVQYVGLAPKMAALKILFPDAYAMASFGRLHAVSQVIYLLQSSILVFLLWRRLSRPK
;
A
#
# COMPACT_ATOMS: atom_id res chain seq x y z
N MET A 1 8.51 -7.40 37.98
CA MET A 1 9.57 -6.95 37.03
C MET A 1 9.41 -7.48 35.60
N LYS A 2 8.92 -8.72 35.36
CA LYS A 2 8.64 -9.22 33.99
C LYS A 2 7.46 -8.50 33.31
N GLU A 3 6.38 -8.25 34.05
CA GLU A 3 5.16 -7.60 33.55
C GLU A 3 5.36 -6.18 33.01
N THR A 4 6.18 -5.38 33.69
CA THR A 4 6.51 -4.01 33.28
C THR A 4 7.33 -3.94 31.99
N THR A 5 8.14 -4.97 31.72
CA THR A 5 8.97 -5.05 30.51
C THR A 5 8.11 -5.41 29.30
N THR A 6 7.21 -6.39 29.44
CA THR A 6 6.26 -6.77 28.38
C THR A 6 5.34 -5.62 27.98
N SER A 7 4.81 -4.87 28.96
CA SER A 7 3.97 -3.70 28.71
C SER A 7 4.71 -2.60 27.92
N ARG A 8 5.98 -2.31 28.26
CA ARG A 8 6.81 -1.33 27.54
C ARG A 8 7.08 -1.75 26.09
N ILE A 9 7.40 -3.02 25.87
CA ILE A 9 7.66 -3.57 24.53
C ILE A 9 6.41 -3.47 23.65
N GLN A 10 5.24 -3.82 24.18
CA GLN A 10 3.96 -3.71 23.46
C GLN A 10 3.63 -2.24 23.12
N GLY A 11 3.88 -1.31 24.06
CA GLY A 11 3.70 0.12 23.81
C GLY A 11 4.62 0.65 22.71
N ALA A 12 5.91 0.33 22.76
CA ALA A 12 6.89 0.72 21.75
C ALA A 12 6.53 0.15 20.36
N LEU A 13 6.16 -1.14 20.29
CA LEU A 13 5.78 -1.78 19.05
C LEU A 13 4.50 -1.16 18.44
N SER A 14 3.51 -0.82 19.27
CA SER A 14 2.30 -0.14 18.80
C SER A 14 2.61 1.24 18.19
N LEU A 15 3.57 1.98 18.76
CA LEU A 15 4.03 3.25 18.20
C LEU A 15 4.71 3.03 16.84
N VAL A 16 5.61 2.05 16.75
CA VAL A 16 6.30 1.69 15.50
C VAL A 16 5.29 1.27 14.43
N ALA A 17 4.28 0.47 14.78
CA ALA A 17 3.23 0.07 13.85
C ALA A 17 2.32 1.22 13.42
N HIS A 18 2.05 2.18 14.31
CA HIS A 18 1.32 3.40 13.94
C HIS A 18 2.14 4.23 12.95
N PHE A 19 3.43 4.41 13.22
CA PHE A 19 4.34 5.13 12.32
C PHE A 19 4.47 4.44 10.97
N ALA A 20 4.56 3.11 10.94
CA ALA A 20 4.59 2.32 9.70
C ALA A 20 3.31 2.52 8.87
N LEU A 21 2.14 2.60 9.51
CA LEU A 21 0.88 2.85 8.82
C LEU A 21 0.80 4.28 8.25
N VAL A 22 1.28 5.28 9.01
CA VAL A 22 1.38 6.68 8.54
C VAL A 22 2.34 6.78 7.36
N LEU A 23 3.51 6.14 7.46
CA LEU A 23 4.50 6.10 6.38
C LEU A 23 3.91 5.45 5.12
N TRP A 24 3.22 4.31 5.26
CA TRP A 24 2.59 3.63 4.14
C TRP A 24 1.52 4.51 3.49
N ALA A 25 0.62 5.09 4.30
CA ALA A 25 -0.41 5.99 3.80
C ALA A 25 0.17 7.20 3.07
N GLY A 26 1.12 7.90 3.69
CA GLY A 26 1.77 9.08 3.11
C GLY A 26 2.51 8.76 1.81
N ALA A 27 3.23 7.64 1.76
CA ALA A 27 3.93 7.22 0.55
C ALA A 27 2.95 6.86 -0.59
N THR A 28 1.87 6.14 -0.29
CA THR A 28 0.81 5.84 -1.26
C THR A 28 0.18 7.13 -1.77
N TRP A 29 -0.23 8.06 -0.91
CA TRP A 29 -0.89 9.28 -1.39
C TRP A 29 0.08 10.19 -2.14
N GLY A 30 1.30 10.35 -1.64
CA GLY A 30 2.36 11.12 -2.31
C GLY A 30 2.67 10.56 -3.69
N ALA A 31 2.87 9.26 -3.82
CA ALA A 31 3.17 8.63 -5.11
C ALA A 31 2.02 8.78 -6.12
N GLY A 32 0.78 8.48 -5.71
CA GLY A 32 -0.36 8.43 -6.62
C GLY A 32 -0.96 9.79 -6.97
N TYR A 33 -1.01 10.71 -6.00
CA TYR A 33 -1.74 11.97 -6.14
C TYR A 33 -0.84 13.20 -6.30
N VAL A 34 0.46 13.07 -6.04
CA VAL A 34 1.43 14.17 -6.17
C VAL A 34 2.49 13.86 -7.21
N PHE A 35 3.30 12.83 -6.98
CA PHE A 35 4.48 12.55 -7.81
C PHE A 35 4.11 12.01 -9.19
N ALA A 36 3.16 11.07 -9.31
CA ALA A 36 2.74 10.58 -10.61
C ALA A 36 2.18 11.72 -11.50
N PRO A 37 1.22 12.56 -11.05
CA PRO A 37 0.78 13.72 -11.82
C PRO A 37 1.92 14.68 -12.20
N ALA A 38 2.83 14.98 -11.25
CA ALA A 38 3.97 15.85 -11.52
C ALA A 38 4.91 15.29 -12.60
N LEU A 39 5.16 13.97 -12.58
CA LEU A 39 5.97 13.30 -13.60
C LEU A 39 5.33 13.42 -15.00
N PHE A 40 4.03 13.15 -15.12
CA PHE A 40 3.34 13.25 -16.41
C PHE A 40 3.15 14.69 -16.91
N ALA A 41 3.15 15.67 -16.00
CA ALA A 41 3.13 17.09 -16.36
C ALA A 41 4.50 17.62 -16.84
N SER A 42 5.59 17.00 -16.38
CA SER A 42 6.95 17.55 -16.56
C SER A 42 7.79 16.80 -17.60
N PHE A 43 7.44 15.55 -17.91
CA PHE A 43 8.24 14.67 -18.77
C PHE A 43 7.42 14.05 -19.90
N PRO A 44 8.07 13.62 -21.01
CA PRO A 44 7.40 12.83 -22.04
C PRO A 44 6.73 11.59 -21.45
N THR A 45 5.55 11.24 -21.97
CA THR A 45 4.67 10.18 -21.43
C THR A 45 5.38 8.84 -21.21
N ALA A 46 6.28 8.45 -22.12
CA ALA A 46 7.04 7.21 -22.00
C ALA A 46 7.96 7.23 -20.76
N LEU A 47 8.78 8.29 -20.62
CA LEU A 47 9.70 8.45 -19.49
C LEU A 47 8.96 8.60 -18.16
N ALA A 48 7.90 9.43 -18.14
CA ALA A 48 7.05 9.58 -16.95
C ALA A 48 6.43 8.25 -16.51
N GLY A 49 5.95 7.45 -17.47
CA GLY A 49 5.37 6.14 -17.22
C GLY A 49 6.37 5.10 -16.72
N GLU A 50 7.64 5.16 -17.15
CA GLU A 50 8.72 4.32 -16.62
C GLU A 50 9.07 4.70 -15.18
N ALA A 51 9.32 5.99 -14.94
CA ALA A 51 9.63 6.52 -13.61
C ALA A 51 8.50 6.23 -12.61
N ALA A 52 7.23 6.43 -13.01
CA ALA A 52 6.07 6.08 -12.20
C ALA A 52 6.02 4.59 -11.88
N GLY A 53 6.33 3.72 -12.86
CA GLY A 53 6.37 2.27 -12.64
C GLY A 53 7.38 1.84 -11.59
N VAL A 54 8.60 2.40 -11.63
CA VAL A 54 9.65 2.16 -10.63
C VAL A 54 9.22 2.65 -9.24
N MET A 55 8.66 3.86 -9.17
CA MET A 55 8.17 4.45 -7.93
C MET A 55 7.06 3.59 -7.29
N PHE A 56 6.02 3.23 -8.03
CA PHE A 56 4.93 2.40 -7.49
C PHE A 56 5.41 1.02 -7.06
N LYS A 57 6.39 0.44 -7.77
CA LYS A 57 7.03 -0.82 -7.36
C LYS A 57 7.69 -0.67 -5.98
N ALA A 58 8.45 0.39 -5.76
CA ALA A 58 9.10 0.68 -4.48
C ALA A 58 8.09 0.92 -3.35
N VAL A 59 7.03 1.69 -3.62
CA VAL A 59 5.95 1.94 -2.66
C VAL A 59 5.21 0.66 -2.28
N ASN A 60 4.94 -0.24 -3.24
CA ASN A 60 4.30 -1.53 -2.95
C ASN A 60 5.18 -2.40 -2.06
N VAL A 61 6.48 -2.50 -2.31
CA VAL A 61 7.42 -3.26 -1.47
C VAL A 61 7.51 -2.66 -0.07
N MET A 62 7.64 -1.35 0.05
CA MET A 62 7.65 -0.66 1.35
C MET A 62 6.33 -0.86 2.09
N GLY A 63 5.19 -0.82 1.39
CA GLY A 63 3.87 -1.09 1.96
C GLY A 63 3.76 -2.50 2.54
N LEU A 64 4.26 -3.51 1.84
CA LEU A 64 4.33 -4.88 2.37
C LEU A 64 5.24 -4.98 3.60
N ALA A 65 6.35 -4.24 3.64
CA ALA A 65 7.20 -4.16 4.84
C ALA A 65 6.46 -3.51 6.02
N CYS A 66 5.74 -2.42 5.80
CA CYS A 66 4.88 -1.80 6.82
C CYS A 66 3.78 -2.76 7.28
N ALA A 67 3.17 -3.54 6.37
CA ALA A 67 2.17 -4.53 6.72
C ALA A 67 2.71 -5.58 7.70
N MET A 68 3.95 -6.07 7.50
CA MET A 68 4.56 -7.04 8.42
C MET A 68 4.68 -6.49 9.84
N VAL A 69 5.11 -5.22 9.98
CA VAL A 69 5.21 -4.53 11.27
C VAL A 69 3.83 -4.43 11.95
N VAL A 70 2.80 -4.06 11.19
CA VAL A 70 1.42 -3.94 11.70
C VAL A 70 0.85 -5.31 12.09
N VAL A 71 1.10 -6.36 11.31
CA VAL A 71 0.68 -7.74 11.65
C VAL A 71 1.34 -8.22 12.93
N LEU A 72 2.64 -7.98 13.10
CA LEU A 72 3.39 -8.40 14.31
C LEU A 72 2.82 -7.73 15.56
N ASP A 73 2.55 -6.43 15.47
CA ASP A 73 1.92 -5.63 16.49
C ASP A 73 0.51 -6.16 16.85
N LEU A 74 -0.32 -6.50 15.86
CA LEU A 74 -1.64 -7.08 16.12
C LEU A 74 -1.54 -8.48 16.76
N ARG A 75 -0.61 -9.32 16.28
CA ARG A 75 -0.36 -10.66 16.82
C ARG A 75 0.01 -10.61 18.30
N LEU A 76 0.92 -9.70 18.69
CA LEU A 76 1.41 -9.60 20.06
C LEU A 76 0.39 -9.00 21.03
N ARG A 77 -0.55 -8.19 20.55
CA ARG A 77 -1.60 -7.59 21.39
C ARG A 77 -2.80 -8.51 21.60
N PHE A 78 -3.21 -9.24 20.56
CA PHE A 78 -4.46 -10.00 20.60
C PHE A 78 -4.25 -11.53 20.64
N SER A 79 -3.04 -12.03 20.38
CA SER A 79 -2.69 -13.45 20.43
C SER A 79 -3.77 -14.34 19.80
N GLN A 80 -4.41 -15.24 20.56
CA GLN A 80 -5.47 -16.15 20.10
C GLN A 80 -6.74 -15.43 19.61
N ARG A 81 -6.98 -14.19 20.03
CA ARG A 81 -8.16 -13.38 19.64
C ARG A 81 -7.90 -12.51 18.40
N LEU A 82 -6.79 -12.71 17.70
CA LEU A 82 -6.41 -11.92 16.52
C LEU A 82 -7.51 -11.91 15.44
N HIS A 83 -8.09 -13.06 15.14
CA HIS A 83 -9.11 -13.21 14.09
C HIS A 83 -10.45 -12.52 14.42
N HIS A 84 -10.70 -12.22 15.70
CA HIS A 84 -11.86 -11.44 16.14
C HIS A 84 -11.65 -9.93 15.93
N GLN A 85 -10.44 -9.48 15.61
CA GLN A 85 -10.16 -8.06 15.40
C GLN A 85 -10.43 -7.66 13.95
N PRO A 86 -11.40 -6.78 13.66
CA PRO A 86 -11.70 -6.41 12.28
C PRO A 86 -10.52 -5.73 11.58
N GLU A 87 -9.57 -5.16 12.33
CA GLU A 87 -8.38 -4.50 11.77
C GLU A 87 -7.52 -5.47 10.95
N VAL A 88 -7.46 -6.74 11.37
CA VAL A 88 -6.71 -7.78 10.67
C VAL A 88 -7.28 -8.02 9.28
N TRP A 89 -8.61 -8.09 9.15
CA TRP A 89 -9.26 -8.35 7.86
C TRP A 89 -9.09 -7.19 6.88
N TRP A 90 -9.18 -5.96 7.36
CA TRP A 90 -8.89 -4.77 6.54
C TRP A 90 -7.42 -4.72 6.10
N LEU A 91 -6.49 -5.06 6.99
CA LEU A 91 -5.07 -5.12 6.66
C LEU A 91 -4.77 -6.24 5.64
N LEU A 92 -5.38 -7.42 5.81
CA LEU A 92 -5.24 -8.53 4.86
C LEU A 92 -5.82 -8.15 3.49
N GLY A 93 -6.98 -7.50 3.45
CA GLY A 93 -7.57 -6.98 2.22
C GLY A 93 -6.66 -5.96 1.54
N LEU A 94 -6.07 -5.03 2.31
CA LEU A 94 -5.10 -4.06 1.79
C LEU A 94 -3.87 -4.76 1.20
N VAL A 95 -3.27 -5.71 1.92
CA VAL A 95 -2.13 -6.50 1.43
C VAL A 95 -2.49 -7.26 0.16
N PHE A 96 -3.68 -7.87 0.09
CA PHE A 96 -4.16 -8.54 -1.10
C PHE A 96 -4.23 -7.59 -2.30
N LEU A 97 -4.80 -6.39 -2.13
CA LEU A 97 -4.84 -5.37 -3.18
C LEU A 97 -3.44 -4.94 -3.65
N VAL A 98 -2.49 -4.78 -2.71
CA VAL A 98 -1.09 -4.48 -3.05
C VAL A 98 -0.47 -5.61 -3.85
N LEU A 99 -0.69 -6.87 -3.48
CA LEU A 99 -0.19 -8.02 -4.22
C LEU A 99 -0.80 -8.10 -5.62
N VAL A 100 -2.11 -7.95 -5.77
CA VAL A 100 -2.77 -7.91 -7.09
C VAL A 100 -2.15 -6.83 -7.98
N GLN A 101 -1.85 -5.66 -7.43
CA GLN A 101 -1.22 -4.57 -8.17
C GLN A 101 0.25 -4.88 -8.51
N TYR A 102 1.02 -5.40 -7.55
CA TYR A 102 2.46 -5.64 -7.66
C TYR A 102 2.81 -6.87 -8.53
N VAL A 103 2.20 -8.03 -8.26
CA VAL A 103 2.48 -9.28 -9.00
C VAL A 103 1.54 -9.50 -10.18
N GLY A 104 0.36 -8.87 -10.19
CA GLY A 104 -0.65 -9.06 -11.22
C GLY A 104 -0.62 -7.99 -12.29
N LEU A 105 -0.97 -6.75 -11.93
CA LEU A 105 -1.19 -5.68 -12.90
C LEU A 105 0.10 -5.05 -13.42
N ALA A 106 1.05 -4.73 -12.55
CA ALA A 106 2.31 -4.09 -12.92
C ALA A 106 3.09 -4.86 -14.02
N PRO A 107 3.34 -6.18 -13.91
CA PRO A 107 4.07 -6.91 -14.96
C PRO A 107 3.29 -7.00 -16.26
N LYS A 108 1.95 -7.15 -16.22
CA LYS A 108 1.10 -7.17 -17.43
C LYS A 108 1.16 -5.83 -18.17
N MET A 109 1.09 -4.72 -17.44
CA MET A 109 1.22 -3.38 -18.03
C MET A 109 2.62 -3.16 -18.62
N ALA A 110 3.68 -3.63 -17.96
CA ALA A 110 5.04 -3.55 -18.47
C ALA A 110 5.23 -4.35 -19.77
N ALA A 111 4.66 -5.56 -19.84
CA ALA A 111 4.70 -6.38 -21.06
C ALA A 111 4.00 -5.71 -22.25
N LEU A 112 2.86 -5.06 -22.02
CA LEU A 112 2.15 -4.33 -23.09
C LEU A 112 2.93 -3.11 -23.60
N LYS A 113 3.65 -2.40 -22.73
CA LYS A 113 4.46 -1.23 -23.12
C LYS A 113 5.53 -1.57 -24.16
N ILE A 114 6.08 -2.79 -24.14
CA ILE A 114 7.11 -3.24 -25.09
C ILE A 114 6.56 -3.28 -26.53
N LEU A 115 5.25 -3.49 -26.68
CA LEU A 115 4.59 -3.63 -27.97
C LEU A 115 4.12 -2.29 -28.56
N PHE A 116 4.33 -1.17 -27.86
CA PHE A 116 3.90 0.13 -28.37
C PHE A 116 4.69 0.53 -29.63
N PRO A 117 4.05 1.18 -30.63
CA PRO A 117 2.71 1.78 -30.58
C PRO A 117 1.57 0.90 -31.14
N ASP A 118 1.61 -0.43 -30.95
CA ASP A 118 0.50 -1.31 -31.34
C ASP A 118 -0.84 -0.88 -30.71
N ALA A 119 -1.87 -0.69 -31.55
CA ALA A 119 -3.16 -0.15 -31.13
C ALA A 119 -3.89 -1.05 -30.11
N TYR A 120 -3.80 -2.38 -30.29
CA TYR A 120 -4.40 -3.33 -29.36
C TYR A 120 -3.69 -3.31 -28.00
N ALA A 121 -2.36 -3.24 -28.00
CA ALA A 121 -1.54 -3.14 -26.79
C ALA A 121 -1.85 -1.85 -26.02
N MET A 122 -1.94 -0.71 -26.70
CA MET A 122 -2.29 0.57 -26.08
C MET A 122 -3.70 0.56 -25.47
N ALA A 123 -4.70 0.01 -26.18
CA ALA A 123 -6.06 -0.12 -25.66
C ALA A 123 -6.12 -1.06 -24.44
N SER A 124 -5.39 -2.17 -24.49
CA SER A 124 -5.30 -3.13 -23.37
C SER A 124 -4.59 -2.51 -22.17
N PHE A 125 -3.54 -1.73 -22.41
CA PHE A 125 -2.84 -0.99 -21.36
C PHE A 125 -3.77 0.00 -20.69
N GLY A 126 -4.54 0.79 -21.46
CA GLY A 126 -5.52 1.73 -20.93
C GLY A 126 -6.55 1.07 -20.01
N ARG A 127 -7.07 -0.11 -20.38
CA ARG A 127 -7.98 -0.90 -19.53
C ARG A 127 -7.32 -1.35 -18.23
N LEU A 128 -6.13 -1.93 -18.29
CA LEU A 128 -5.40 -2.37 -17.09
C LEU A 128 -5.02 -1.19 -16.19
N HIS A 129 -4.67 -0.05 -16.79
CA HIS A 129 -4.36 1.17 -16.07
C HIS A 129 -5.58 1.70 -15.30
N ALA A 130 -6.75 1.76 -15.94
CA ALA A 130 -8.00 2.16 -15.29
C ALA A 130 -8.36 1.24 -14.11
N VAL A 131 -8.23 -0.09 -14.29
CA VAL A 131 -8.42 -1.05 -13.19
C VAL A 131 -7.41 -0.82 -12.06
N SER A 132 -6.15 -0.55 -12.39
CA SER A 132 -5.11 -0.24 -11.41
C SER A 132 -5.43 1.02 -10.61
N GLN A 133 -6.00 2.06 -11.24
CA GLN A 133 -6.41 3.29 -10.54
C GLN A 133 -7.52 3.03 -9.52
N VAL A 134 -8.52 2.21 -9.87
CA VAL A 134 -9.59 1.82 -8.93
C VAL A 134 -9.01 1.07 -7.72
N ILE A 135 -8.12 0.09 -7.97
CA ILE A 135 -7.45 -0.64 -6.89
C ILE A 135 -6.62 0.30 -6.03
N TYR A 136 -5.91 1.26 -6.63
CA TYR A 136 -5.12 2.26 -5.91
C TYR A 136 -5.98 3.15 -4.99
N LEU A 137 -7.15 3.55 -5.49
CA LEU A 137 -8.13 4.31 -4.70
C LEU A 137 -8.63 3.49 -3.51
N LEU A 138 -8.97 2.21 -3.72
CA LEU A 138 -9.37 1.32 -2.64
C LEU A 138 -8.27 1.16 -1.59
N GLN A 139 -7.02 0.95 -2.00
CA GLN A 139 -5.87 0.91 -1.08
C GLN A 139 -5.77 2.21 -0.26
N SER A 140 -5.88 3.37 -0.93
CA SER A 140 -5.84 4.69 -0.29
C SER A 140 -6.95 4.85 0.76
N SER A 141 -8.18 4.44 0.43
CA SER A 141 -9.33 4.52 1.33
C SER A 141 -9.19 3.60 2.55
N ILE A 142 -8.68 2.37 2.36
CA ILE A 142 -8.44 1.45 3.49
C ILE A 142 -7.33 2.01 4.40
N LEU A 143 -6.27 2.60 3.85
CA LEU A 143 -5.22 3.25 4.63
C LEU A 143 -5.75 4.40 5.49
N VAL A 144 -6.59 5.28 4.92
CA VAL A 144 -7.31 6.32 5.69
C VAL A 144 -8.13 5.69 6.81
N PHE A 145 -8.93 4.66 6.48
CA PHE A 145 -9.81 4.02 7.45
C PHE A 145 -9.05 3.38 8.61
N LEU A 146 -7.94 2.67 8.33
CA LEU A 146 -7.09 2.06 9.35
C LEU A 146 -6.43 3.12 10.25
N LEU A 147 -5.95 4.23 9.67
CA LEU A 147 -5.38 5.34 10.43
C LEU A 147 -6.43 5.99 11.34
N TRP A 148 -7.59 6.33 10.78
CA TRP A 148 -8.71 6.91 11.54
C TRP A 148 -9.10 6.00 12.70
N ARG A 149 -9.27 4.70 12.44
CA ARG A 149 -9.61 3.73 13.49
C ARG A 149 -8.54 3.63 14.57
N ARG A 150 -7.26 3.75 14.25
CA ARG A 150 -6.18 3.77 15.25
C ARG A 150 -6.16 5.05 16.07
N LEU A 151 -6.51 6.20 15.48
CA LEU A 151 -6.59 7.50 16.15
C LEU A 151 -7.82 7.62 17.07
N SER A 152 -8.94 7.00 16.69
CA SER A 152 -10.19 7.05 17.46
C SER A 152 -10.27 6.07 18.63
N ARG A 153 -9.23 5.26 18.89
CA ARG A 153 -9.21 4.37 20.06
C ARG A 153 -8.98 5.20 21.34
N PRO A 154 -9.85 5.09 22.36
CA PRO A 154 -9.57 5.70 23.66
C PRO A 154 -8.27 5.11 24.23
N LYS A 155 -7.44 5.97 24.82
CA LYS A 155 -6.16 5.61 25.46
C LYS A 155 -6.40 4.85 26.76
#